data_AF-A0A2E4JMG7-F1
#
_entry.id   AF-A0A2E4JMG7-F1
#
_cell.length_a   1.000
_cell.length_b   1.000
_cell.length_c   1.000
_cell.angle_alpha   90.00
_cell.angle_beta   90.00
_cell.angle_gamma   90.00
#
_symmetry.space_group_name_H-M   'P 1'
#
loop_
_entity.id
_entity.type
_entity.pdbx_description
1 polymer ?
#
loop_
_entity_poly.entity_id
_entity_poly.type
_entity_poly.pdbx_seq_one_letter_code
_entity_poly.pdbx_strand_id
1 'polypeptide(L)'
;MSIQESIITRYKNVASATVYSAVRRLGYEPCFMRGVQSFTPGLTLAGPAKTLRFIPPRKDIMEQTHIGEKSPEYIAMGSCEPGDVLVIDGLGKKYAAIGG
;
A
#
# COMPACT_ATOMS: atom_id res chain seq x y z
N MET A 1 -5.28 7.38 15.06
CA MET A 1 -5.98 8.55 14.47
C MET A 1 -6.95 8.01 13.45
N SER A 2 -8.26 8.14 13.67
CA SER A 2 -9.28 7.59 12.77
C SER A 2 -9.70 8.65 11.74
N ILE A 3 -9.71 8.29 10.46
CA ILE A 3 -10.20 9.16 9.37
C ILE A 3 -11.70 8.93 9.23
N GLN A 4 -12.49 10.00 9.12
CA GLN A 4 -13.94 9.89 8.93
C GLN A 4 -14.27 9.26 7.56
N GLU A 5 -15.23 8.33 7.53
CA GLU A 5 -15.66 7.63 6.31
C GLU A 5 -16.17 8.58 5.21
N SER A 6 -16.78 9.70 5.61
CA SER A 6 -17.23 10.76 4.70
C SER A 6 -16.08 11.37 3.89
N ILE A 7 -14.89 11.49 4.49
CA ILE A 7 -13.69 11.98 3.82
C ILE A 7 -13.23 10.95 2.78
N ILE A 8 -13.14 9.68 3.17
CA ILE A 8 -12.72 8.59 2.28
C ILE A 8 -13.66 8.51 1.07
N THR A 9 -14.98 8.52 1.31
CA THR A 9 -16.00 8.51 0.27
C THR A 9 -15.87 9.70 -0.68
N ARG A 10 -15.59 10.90 -0.16
CA ARG A 10 -15.35 12.08 -1.00
C ARG A 10 -14.10 11.91 -1.88
N TYR A 11 -13.01 11.38 -1.33
CA TYR A 11 -11.76 11.18 -2.08
C TYR A 11 -11.84 10.07 -3.14
N LYS A 12 -12.74 9.08 -3.01
CA LYS A 12 -13.01 8.09 -4.07
C LYS A 12 -13.47 8.73 -5.39
N ASN A 13 -14.02 9.94 -5.34
CA ASN A 13 -14.50 10.70 -6.50
C ASN A 13 -13.50 11.76 -7.01
N VAL A 14 -12.29 11.83 -6.44
CA VAL A 14 -11.27 12.81 -6.83
C VAL A 14 -10.16 12.12 -7.59
N ALA A 15 -9.78 12.64 -8.76
CA ALA A 15 -8.67 12.11 -9.53
C ALA A 15 -7.35 12.18 -8.74
N SER A 16 -6.54 11.13 -8.80
CA SER A 16 -5.23 11.06 -8.14
C SER A 16 -4.31 12.22 -8.54
N ALA A 17 -4.38 12.68 -9.79
CA ALA A 17 -3.64 13.85 -10.28
C ALA A 17 -4.05 15.16 -9.58
N THR A 18 -5.32 15.31 -9.25
CA THR A 18 -5.84 16.46 -8.48
C THR A 18 -5.33 16.41 -7.04
N VAL A 19 -5.37 15.23 -6.42
CA VAL A 19 -4.83 15.03 -5.06
C VAL A 19 -3.33 15.35 -5.04
N TYR A 20 -2.56 14.80 -5.98
CA TYR A 20 -1.13 15.07 -6.15
C TYR A 20 -0.83 16.57 -6.24
N SER A 21 -1.57 17.29 -7.09
CA SER A 21 -1.40 18.74 -7.26
C SER A 21 -1.69 19.52 -5.97
N ALA A 22 -2.70 19.11 -5.20
CA ALA A 22 -3.06 19.74 -3.94
C ALA A 22 -1.99 19.52 -2.85
N VAL A 23 -1.55 18.28 -2.63
CA VAL A 23 -0.54 17.98 -1.61
C VAL A 23 0.84 18.52 -1.98
N ARG A 24 1.15 18.61 -3.28
CA ARG A 24 2.36 19.29 -3.77
C ARG A 24 2.39 20.76 -3.39
N ARG A 25 1.26 21.47 -3.52
CA ARG A 25 1.13 22.87 -3.06
C ARG A 25 1.32 23.02 -1.55
N LEU A 26 1.09 21.96 -0.78
CA LEU A 26 1.34 21.90 0.66
C LEU A 26 2.78 21.48 1.01
N GLY A 27 3.65 21.29 0.00
CA GLY A 27 5.06 20.92 0.20
C GLY A 27 5.35 19.43 0.28
N TYR A 28 4.38 18.56 0.03
CA TYR A 28 4.59 17.11 0.01
C TYR A 28 4.97 16.64 -1.40
N GLU A 29 6.27 16.54 -1.69
CA GLU A 29 6.78 15.94 -2.93
C GLU A 29 8.09 15.16 -2.72
N PRO A 30 8.29 13.99 -3.38
CA PRO A 30 7.33 13.29 -4.27
C PRO A 30 6.31 12.44 -3.50
N CYS A 31 5.03 12.51 -3.89
CA CYS A 31 3.90 11.84 -3.21
C CYS A 31 3.09 10.93 -4.16
N PHE A 32 3.76 10.20 -5.03
CA PHE A 32 3.15 9.21 -5.91
C PHE A 32 4.08 8.01 -6.13
N MET A 33 3.49 6.86 -6.46
CA MET A 33 4.24 5.63 -6.73
C MET A 33 4.48 5.47 -8.23
N ARG A 34 5.75 5.31 -8.62
CA ARG A 34 6.15 5.04 -10.01
C ARG A 34 6.04 3.56 -10.33
N GLY A 35 5.52 3.22 -11.51
CA GLY A 35 5.44 1.85 -11.99
C GLY A 35 4.30 1.01 -11.40
N VAL A 36 3.44 1.61 -10.56
CA VAL A 36 2.21 0.96 -10.08
C VAL A 36 1.11 1.16 -11.12
N GLN A 37 0.48 0.06 -11.53
CA GLN A 37 -0.61 0.05 -12.50
C GLN A 37 -1.82 -0.67 -11.90
N SER A 38 -3.02 -0.22 -12.29
CA SER A 38 -4.25 -0.92 -11.89
C SER A 38 -4.42 -2.18 -12.72
N PHE A 39 -4.61 -3.32 -12.05
CA PHE A 39 -5.03 -4.57 -12.70
C PHE A 39 -6.51 -4.56 -13.07
N THR A 40 -7.31 -3.69 -12.43
CA THR A 40 -8.74 -3.54 -12.73
C THR A 40 -9.01 -2.11 -13.18
N PRO A 41 -9.00 -1.83 -14.50
CA PRO A 41 -9.26 -0.50 -15.04
C PRO A 41 -10.62 0.04 -14.59
N GLY A 42 -10.70 1.36 -14.39
CA GLY A 42 -11.94 2.05 -14.01
C GLY A 42 -12.29 2.02 -12.53
N LEU A 43 -11.57 1.26 -11.70
CA LEU A 43 -11.75 1.27 -10.25
C LEU A 43 -10.78 2.24 -9.56
N THR A 44 -11.28 2.91 -8.52
CA THR A 44 -10.51 3.81 -7.66
C THR A 44 -10.45 3.27 -6.24
N LEU A 45 -9.27 3.32 -5.63
CA LEU A 45 -9.04 2.95 -4.23
C LEU A 45 -8.72 4.21 -3.41
N ALA A 46 -9.39 4.36 -2.28
CA ALA A 46 -9.08 5.37 -1.27
C ALA A 46 -9.42 4.80 0.10
N GLY A 47 -8.49 4.95 1.06
CA GLY A 47 -8.63 4.43 2.41
C GLY A 47 -7.34 4.62 3.22
N PRO A 48 -7.39 4.35 4.53
CA PRO A 48 -6.20 4.31 5.37
C PRO A 48 -5.20 3.24 4.88
N ALA A 49 -3.91 3.57 4.94
CA ALA A 49 -2.86 2.67 4.48
C ALA A 49 -2.43 1.68 5.57
N LYS A 50 -2.43 0.40 5.24
CA LYS A 50 -1.70 -0.65 5.96
C LYS A 50 -0.42 -0.94 5.21
N THR A 51 0.73 -0.75 5.85
CA THR A 51 2.01 -0.76 5.13
C THR A 51 2.85 -1.97 5.46
N LEU A 52 3.42 -2.60 4.44
CA LEU A 52 4.44 -3.63 4.56
C LEU A 52 5.67 -3.22 3.75
N ARG A 53 6.87 -3.45 4.28
CA ARG A 53 8.11 -3.19 3.55
C ARG A 53 8.99 -4.43 3.57
N PHE A 54 9.34 -4.91 2.39
CA PHE A 54 10.36 -5.92 2.24
C PHE A 54 11.75 -5.31 2.36
N ILE A 55 12.69 -6.12 2.81
CA ILE A 55 14.12 -5.80 2.82
C ILE A 55 14.86 -6.82 1.95
N PRO A 56 16.11 -6.53 1.52
CA PRO A 56 16.91 -7.51 0.79
C PRO A 56 16.97 -8.86 1.53
N PRO A 57 17.10 -9.99 0.82
CA PRO A 57 17.20 -11.30 1.45
C PRO A 57 18.29 -11.34 2.52
N ARG A 58 17.89 -11.77 3.73
CA ARG A 58 18.74 -11.77 4.92
C ARG A 58 18.71 -13.13 5.60
N LYS A 59 19.70 -13.96 5.28
CA LYS A 59 19.80 -15.35 5.78
C LYS A 59 19.75 -15.42 7.32
N ASP A 60 20.28 -14.40 7.99
CA ASP A 60 20.34 -14.29 9.44
C ASP A 60 18.97 -14.18 10.13
N ILE A 61 17.93 -13.75 9.42
CA ILE A 61 16.56 -13.62 9.98
C ILE A 61 15.52 -14.45 9.24
N MET A 62 15.91 -15.17 8.17
CA MET A 62 14.95 -15.90 7.32
C MET A 62 14.10 -16.89 8.13
N GLU A 63 14.72 -17.61 9.06
CA GLU A 63 14.02 -18.58 9.94
C GLU A 63 12.98 -17.91 10.85
N GLN A 64 13.15 -16.62 11.16
CA GLN A 64 12.23 -15.86 12.01
C GLN A 64 11.10 -15.23 11.21
N THR A 65 11.29 -15.00 9.90
CA THR A 65 10.29 -14.35 9.04
C THR A 65 9.48 -15.33 8.21
N HIS A 66 10.05 -16.47 7.80
CA HIS A 66 9.38 -17.48 6.97
C HIS A 66 8.69 -18.53 7.85
N ILE A 67 7.76 -18.06 8.67
CA ILE A 67 7.08 -18.87 9.70
C ILE A 67 5.60 -19.12 9.38
N GLY A 68 5.30 -19.34 8.09
CA GLY A 68 3.94 -19.66 7.62
C GLY A 68 2.96 -18.51 7.81
N GLU A 69 1.79 -18.78 8.41
CA GLU A 69 0.74 -17.79 8.65
C GLU A 69 1.14 -16.66 9.62
N LYS A 70 2.25 -16.83 10.34
CA LYS A 70 2.82 -15.81 11.25
C LYS A 70 3.87 -14.94 10.57
N SER A 71 4.10 -15.14 9.27
CA SER A 71 5.04 -14.32 8.51
C SER A 71 4.55 -12.86 8.42
N PRO A 72 5.47 -11.88 8.27
CA PRO A 72 5.10 -10.46 8.19
C PRO A 72 4.06 -10.15 7.11
N GLU A 73 4.10 -10.84 5.98
CA GLU A 73 3.14 -10.68 4.88
C GLU A 73 1.74 -11.15 5.25
N TYR A 74 1.58 -12.31 5.88
CA TYR A 74 0.29 -12.81 6.34
C TYR A 74 -0.27 -11.96 7.48
N ILE A 75 0.59 -11.50 8.40
CA ILE A 75 0.18 -10.58 9.45
C ILE A 75 -0.29 -9.25 8.85
N ALA A 76 0.44 -8.68 7.89
CA ALA A 76 0.05 -7.42 7.24
C ALA A 76 -1.29 -7.56 6.53
N MET A 77 -1.46 -8.61 5.72
CA MET A 77 -2.71 -8.91 5.02
C MET A 77 -3.87 -9.18 5.98
N GLY A 78 -3.65 -9.99 7.02
CA GLY A 78 -4.68 -10.35 8.01
C GLY A 78 -5.04 -9.22 8.97
N SER A 79 -4.20 -8.18 9.08
CA SER A 79 -4.46 -6.99 9.91
C SER A 79 -5.28 -5.89 9.20
N CYS A 80 -5.62 -6.12 7.94
CA CYS A 80 -6.45 -5.21 7.15
C CYS A 80 -7.93 -5.36 7.53
N GLU A 81 -8.55 -4.24 7.87
CA GLU A 81 -9.99 -4.13 8.08
C GLU A 81 -10.70 -3.69 6.77
N PRO A 82 -12.03 -3.88 6.66
CA PRO A 82 -12.79 -3.37 5.51
C PRO A 82 -12.56 -1.88 5.28
N GLY A 83 -12.07 -1.52 4.08
CA GLY A 83 -11.76 -0.14 3.69
C GLY A 83 -10.27 0.23 3.81
N ASP A 84 -9.44 -0.60 4.46
CA ASP A 84 -7.99 -0.43 4.43
C ASP A 84 -7.43 -0.66 3.02
N VAL A 85 -6.34 0.06 2.72
CA VAL A 85 -5.55 -0.12 1.50
C VAL A 85 -4.19 -0.68 1.89
N LEU A 86 -3.92 -1.93 1.50
CA LEU A 86 -2.61 -2.55 1.70
C LEU A 86 -1.60 -1.94 0.72
N VAL A 87 -0.56 -1.30 1.25
CA VAL A 87 0.51 -0.64 0.49
C VAL A 87 1.82 -1.34 0.79
N ILE A 88 2.42 -1.97 -0.23
CA ILE A 88 3.60 -2.80 -0.04
C ILE A 88 4.80 -2.25 -0.83
N ASP A 89 5.92 -2.02 -0.14
CA ASP A 89 7.22 -1.80 -0.77
C ASP A 89 7.90 -3.14 -1.08
N GLY A 90 7.73 -3.61 -2.32
CA GLY A 90 8.34 -4.83 -2.84
C GLY A 90 9.74 -4.64 -3.45
N LEU A 91 10.45 -3.55 -3.13
CA LEU A 91 11.82 -3.28 -3.59
C LEU A 91 11.98 -3.19 -5.13
N GLY A 92 10.88 -3.04 -5.88
CA GLY A 92 10.88 -3.00 -7.34
C GLY A 92 11.35 -4.29 -8.01
N LYS A 93 11.28 -5.44 -7.32
CA LYS A 93 11.70 -6.74 -7.90
C LYS A 93 10.63 -7.28 -8.85
N LYS A 94 11.06 -7.70 -10.04
CA LYS A 94 10.16 -8.26 -11.09
C LYS A 94 10.07 -9.78 -11.08
N TYR A 95 11.00 -10.47 -10.40
CA TYR A 95 11.07 -11.93 -10.34
C TYR A 95 10.36 -12.52 -9.10
N ALA A 96 9.82 -11.66 -8.24
CA ALA A 96 9.13 -12.06 -7.01
C ALA A 96 7.69 -11.54 -7.03
N ALA A 97 6.79 -12.29 -6.42
CA ALA A 97 5.40 -11.92 -6.21
C ALA A 97 5.08 -11.98 -4.71
N ILE A 98 4.16 -11.14 -4.26
CA ILE A 98 3.75 -11.05 -2.85
C ILE A 98 2.35 -11.65 -2.66
N GLY A 99 1.48 -11.48 -3.65
CA GLY A 99 0.13 -12.06 -3.67
C GLY A 99 -0.28 -12.40 -5.10
N GLY A 100 -1.23 -13.34 -5.22
CA GLY A 100 -1.76 -13.88 -6.46
C GLY A 100 -2.86 -14.89 -6.17
#